data_AF-A0A9P1HQH9-F1
#
_entry.id   AF-A0A9P1HQH9-F1
#
_cell.length_a   1.000
_cell.length_b   1.000
_cell.length_c   1.000
_cell.angle_alpha   90.00
_cell.angle_beta   90.00
_cell.angle_gamma   90.00
#
_symmetry.space_group_name_H-M   'P 1'
#
loop_
_entity.id
_entity.type
_entity.pdbx_description
1 polymer ?
#
loop_
_entity_poly.entity_id
_entity_poly.type
_entity_poly.pdbx_seq_one_letter_code
_entity_poly.pdbx_strand_id
1 'polypeptide(L)'
;MAHDVAGGEHKKRERKRKPRQEISFCLKWLLFFINFPAFFFGVAVLALAVYLFVKDFADIEAWELIINPATLLVFFGFSICIISMMGSLGALRDNIFLLKCFAISVFACYLLTIIFTFSTFVVFFTDSLGAWSAQELMLFALKKYHSNRNLAEIVDAIQNNLQCCGVSSIGQGYRDWGSNRVFNCSLSNPQPEKCGVPFSCCRKSVLTEAAGSSNPLLPAMRSLQCWQNALNRQPIELEHDIYTRGCLAPLRAVLETNAVHIGIVMALVIVPVCVLVCLTNILAKQIDHQHYLLEREALRNERRRKRKQSRQRREVILVENEETNVQPTRKDSQPIKSK
;
A
#
# COMPACT_ATOMS: atom_id res chain seq x y z
N MET A 1 -49.69 -36.72 64.05
CA MET A 1 -48.30 -36.21 64.04
C MET A 1 -47.77 -36.45 62.63
N ALA A 2 -47.71 -35.38 61.85
CA ALA A 2 -47.40 -35.41 60.43
C ALA A 2 -45.89 -35.57 60.20
N HIS A 3 -45.55 -36.40 59.21
CA HIS A 3 -44.21 -36.57 58.66
C HIS A 3 -43.86 -35.38 57.76
N ASP A 4 -42.82 -34.62 58.12
CA ASP A 4 -42.16 -33.67 57.21
C ASP A 4 -40.94 -34.35 56.57
N VAL A 5 -41.07 -34.73 55.30
CA VAL A 5 -39.95 -35.14 54.45
C VAL A 5 -39.51 -33.91 53.66
N ALA A 6 -38.50 -33.21 54.19
CA ALA A 6 -37.85 -32.10 53.50
C ALA A 6 -36.95 -32.64 52.37
N GLY A 7 -37.53 -32.77 51.16
CA GLY A 7 -36.80 -33.04 49.93
C GLY A 7 -36.06 -31.78 49.46
N GLY A 8 -34.80 -31.64 49.86
CA GLY A 8 -33.92 -30.58 49.36
C GLY A 8 -33.55 -30.81 47.89
N GLU A 9 -34.16 -30.03 46.98
CA GLU A 9 -33.73 -29.93 45.58
C GLU A 9 -32.29 -29.37 45.50
N HIS A 10 -31.31 -30.26 45.36
CA HIS A 10 -29.96 -29.88 44.96
C HIS A 10 -29.98 -29.33 43.53
N LYS A 11 -30.14 -28.01 43.39
CA LYS A 11 -30.01 -27.26 42.14
C LYS A 11 -28.55 -27.33 41.65
N LYS A 12 -28.20 -28.42 40.95
CA LYS A 12 -26.89 -28.62 40.30
C LYS A 12 -26.69 -27.51 39.27
N ARG A 13 -25.95 -26.44 39.64
CA ARG A 13 -25.50 -25.40 38.71
C ARG A 13 -24.66 -26.10 37.63
N GLU A 14 -25.23 -26.29 36.44
CA GLU A 14 -24.48 -26.71 35.25
C GLU A 14 -23.38 -25.66 35.02
N ARG A 15 -22.14 -25.97 35.43
CA ARG A 15 -20.96 -25.18 35.09
C ARG A 15 -20.85 -25.17 33.56
N LYS A 16 -21.34 -24.12 32.91
CA LYS A 16 -21.07 -23.87 31.48
C LYS A 16 -19.55 -23.82 31.32
N ARG A 17 -18.96 -24.89 30.78
CA ARG A 17 -17.56 -24.84 30.30
C ARG A 17 -17.54 -23.74 29.23
N LYS A 18 -16.77 -22.67 29.45
CA LYS A 18 -16.51 -21.68 28.41
C LYS A 18 -15.86 -22.43 27.22
N PRO A 19 -16.28 -22.17 25.97
CA PRO A 19 -15.61 -22.74 24.81
C PRO A 19 -14.12 -22.38 24.89
N ARG A 20 -13.26 -23.35 24.55
CA ARG A 20 -11.81 -23.11 24.47
C ARG A 20 -11.58 -22.10 23.35
N GLN A 21 -10.97 -20.96 23.69
CA GLN A 21 -10.57 -19.97 22.71
C GLN A 21 -9.36 -20.52 21.94
N GLU A 22 -9.54 -20.91 20.68
CA GLU A 22 -8.48 -21.50 19.83
C GLU A 22 -7.75 -20.45 18.97
N ILE A 23 -8.09 -19.16 19.14
CA ILE A 23 -7.39 -18.07 18.46
C ILE A 23 -6.01 -17.89 19.11
N SER A 24 -4.95 -17.93 18.30
CA SER A 24 -3.59 -17.66 18.79
C SER A 24 -3.46 -16.18 19.14
N PHE A 25 -3.33 -15.90 20.44
CA PHE A 25 -3.12 -14.54 20.95
C PHE A 25 -1.87 -13.90 20.34
N CYS A 26 -0.77 -14.66 20.23
CA CYS A 26 0.48 -14.19 19.64
C CYS A 26 0.29 -13.77 18.18
N LEU A 27 -0.46 -14.55 17.39
CA LEU A 27 -0.71 -14.24 15.98
C LEU A 27 -1.53 -12.95 15.81
N LYS A 28 -2.56 -12.77 16.64
CA LYS A 28 -3.42 -11.58 16.63
C LYS A 28 -2.60 -10.31 16.91
N TRP A 29 -1.79 -10.33 17.96
CA TRP A 29 -0.96 -9.17 18.29
C TRP A 29 0.18 -8.96 17.31
N LEU A 30 0.78 -10.03 16.78
CA LEU A 30 1.80 -9.91 15.72
C LEU A 30 1.24 -9.19 14.49
N LEU A 31 0.06 -9.58 14.00
CA LEU A 31 -0.58 -8.93 12.86
C LEU A 31 -0.94 -7.48 13.16
N PHE A 32 -1.42 -7.18 14.37
CA PHE A 32 -1.69 -5.81 14.78
C PHE A 32 -0.39 -4.97 14.83
N PHE A 33 0.67 -5.46 15.46
CA PHE A 33 1.94 -4.74 15.59
C PHE A 33 2.73 -4.61 14.28
N ILE A 34 2.46 -5.43 13.27
CA ILE A 34 3.04 -5.25 11.93
C ILE A 34 2.23 -4.21 11.13
N ASN A 35 0.90 -4.29 11.15
CA ASN A 35 0.05 -3.41 10.35
C ASN A 35 -0.11 -1.99 10.94
N PHE A 36 -0.10 -1.85 12.27
CA PHE A 36 -0.34 -0.56 12.91
C PHE A 36 0.78 0.47 12.67
N PRO A 37 2.08 0.14 12.78
CA PRO A 37 3.15 1.04 12.35
C PRO A 37 3.13 1.32 10.85
N ALA A 38 2.75 0.33 10.03
CA ALA A 38 2.61 0.51 8.59
C ALA A 38 1.55 1.55 8.23
N PHE A 39 0.49 1.68 9.05
CA PHE A 39 -0.49 2.75 8.90
C PHE A 39 0.12 4.13 9.12
N PHE A 40 0.87 4.34 10.21
CA PHE A 40 1.55 5.63 10.43
C PHE A 40 2.59 5.93 9.36
N PHE A 41 3.31 4.91 8.88
CA PHE A 41 4.20 5.06 7.74
C PHE A 41 3.43 5.52 6.49
N GLY A 42 2.28 4.90 6.20
CA GLY A 42 1.38 5.34 5.12
C GLY A 42 0.93 6.78 5.28
N VAL A 43 0.56 7.21 6.49
CA VAL A 43 0.15 8.59 6.78
C VAL A 43 1.31 9.57 6.56
N ALA A 44 2.53 9.22 6.99
CA ALA A 44 3.71 10.04 6.77
C ALA A 44 4.03 10.18 5.26
N VAL A 45 3.96 9.09 4.50
CA VAL A 45 4.14 9.11 3.04
C VAL A 45 3.06 9.96 2.37
N LEU A 46 1.79 9.80 2.79
CA LEU A 46 0.68 10.58 2.25
C LEU A 46 0.84 12.08 2.56
N ALA A 47 1.28 12.44 3.76
CA ALA A 47 1.54 13.83 4.13
C ALA A 47 2.68 14.43 3.29
N LEU A 48 3.77 13.68 3.09
CA LEU A 48 4.86 14.09 2.19
C LEU A 48 4.36 14.24 0.75
N ALA A 49 3.54 13.30 0.27
CA ALA A 49 3.00 13.34 -1.08
C ALA A 49 2.12 14.56 -1.32
N VAL A 50 1.21 14.87 -0.38
CA VAL A 50 0.38 16.07 -0.43
C VAL A 50 1.24 17.33 -0.38
N TYR A 51 2.29 17.37 0.45
CA TYR A 51 3.22 18.50 0.48
C TYR A 51 3.92 18.73 -0.87
N LEU A 52 4.47 17.67 -1.48
CA LEU A 52 5.11 17.73 -2.79
C LEU A 52 4.13 18.11 -3.91
N PHE A 53 2.87 17.67 -3.79
CA PHE A 53 1.81 17.98 -4.74
C PHE A 53 1.38 19.44 -4.66
N VAL A 54 1.17 19.98 -3.45
CA VAL A 54 0.81 21.39 -3.21
C VAL A 54 1.91 22.35 -3.70
N LYS A 55 3.18 21.99 -3.52
CA LYS A 55 4.32 22.82 -3.93
C LYS A 55 4.35 23.11 -5.44
N ASP A 56 3.86 22.18 -6.26
CA ASP A 56 3.99 22.19 -7.72
C ASP A 56 2.62 22.26 -8.45
N PHE A 57 1.56 22.70 -7.78
CA PHE A 57 0.22 22.89 -8.37
C PHE A 57 0.17 24.12 -9.31
N ALA A 58 0.82 24.03 -10.47
CA ALA A 58 0.73 25.05 -11.52
C ALA A 58 0.38 24.38 -12.86
N ASP A 59 -0.82 24.70 -13.37
CA ASP A 59 -1.32 24.46 -14.75
C ASP A 59 -0.91 23.14 -15.41
N ILE A 60 -1.33 22.02 -14.82
CA ILE A 60 -1.10 20.68 -15.36
C ILE A 60 -2.38 20.17 -16.05
N GLU A 61 -2.28 19.73 -17.31
CA GLU A 61 -3.38 19.04 -18.00
C GLU A 61 -3.74 17.72 -17.29
N ALA A 62 -5.02 17.30 -17.33
CA ALA A 62 -5.54 16.18 -16.54
C ALA A 62 -4.78 14.84 -16.72
N TRP A 63 -4.32 14.52 -17.93
CA TRP A 63 -3.53 13.30 -18.19
C TRP A 63 -2.11 13.38 -17.63
N GLU A 64 -1.56 14.58 -17.59
CA GLU A 64 -0.21 14.85 -17.11
C GLU A 64 -0.16 14.85 -15.58
N LEU A 65 -1.29 15.14 -14.94
CA LEU A 65 -1.49 15.04 -13.49
C LEU A 65 -1.29 13.61 -12.99
N ILE A 66 -1.75 12.60 -13.74
CA ILE A 66 -1.70 11.19 -13.35
C ILE A 66 -0.25 10.66 -13.37
N ILE A 67 0.56 11.12 -14.32
CA ILE A 67 1.96 10.68 -14.49
C ILE A 67 2.91 11.44 -13.54
N ASN A 68 2.44 12.54 -12.93
CA ASN A 68 3.25 13.31 -11.98
C ASN A 68 3.68 12.41 -10.80
N PRO A 69 5.00 12.32 -10.50
CA PRO A 69 5.51 11.47 -9.43
C PRO A 69 4.89 11.78 -8.06
N ALA A 70 4.55 13.05 -7.78
CA ALA A 70 3.88 13.42 -6.53
C ALA A 70 2.46 12.84 -6.45
N THR A 71 1.69 12.87 -7.55
CA THR A 71 0.34 12.30 -7.62
C THR A 71 0.36 10.79 -7.41
N LEU A 72 1.31 10.08 -8.04
CA LEU A 72 1.49 8.64 -7.83
C LEU A 72 1.78 8.34 -6.35
N LEU A 73 2.64 9.14 -5.71
CA LEU A 73 2.96 8.99 -4.29
C LEU A 73 1.72 9.19 -3.39
N VAL A 74 0.80 10.09 -3.75
CA VAL A 74 -0.49 10.26 -3.05
C VAL A 74 -1.32 8.97 -3.13
N PHE A 75 -1.45 8.39 -4.32
CA PHE A 75 -2.20 7.15 -4.51
C PHE A 75 -1.59 5.97 -3.73
N PHE A 76 -0.26 5.84 -3.75
CA PHE A 76 0.45 4.81 -2.98
C PHE A 76 0.29 5.02 -1.47
N GLY A 77 0.51 6.23 -0.96
CA GLY A 77 0.36 6.56 0.46
C GLY A 77 -1.05 6.31 0.97
N PHE A 78 -2.07 6.73 0.20
CA PHE A 78 -3.48 6.47 0.52
C PHE A 78 -3.80 4.98 0.54
N SER A 79 -3.34 4.22 -0.45
CA SER A 79 -3.56 2.77 -0.52
C SER A 79 -2.92 2.05 0.67
N ILE A 80 -1.70 2.42 1.07
CA ILE A 80 -1.03 1.86 2.25
C ILE A 80 -1.85 2.14 3.51
N CYS A 81 -2.37 3.36 3.69
CA CYS A 81 -3.20 3.72 4.84
C CYS A 81 -4.46 2.83 4.93
N ILE A 82 -5.19 2.68 3.82
CA ILE A 82 -6.44 1.91 3.80
C ILE A 82 -6.17 0.42 4.04
N ILE A 83 -5.16 -0.16 3.37
CA ILE A 83 -4.82 -1.57 3.52
C ILE A 83 -4.36 -1.88 4.95
N SER A 84 -3.43 -1.09 5.50
CA SER A 84 -2.94 -1.28 6.88
C SER A 84 -4.03 -1.07 7.94
N MET A 85 -4.95 -0.12 7.73
CA MET A 85 -6.11 0.08 8.59
C MET A 85 -7.06 -1.13 8.57
N MET A 86 -7.34 -1.70 7.38
CA MET A 86 -8.14 -2.92 7.27
C MET A 86 -7.48 -4.11 7.99
N GLY A 87 -6.17 -4.28 7.84
CA GLY A 87 -5.41 -5.34 8.52
C GLY A 87 -5.44 -5.23 10.05
N SER A 88 -5.18 -4.02 10.57
CA SER A 88 -5.16 -3.75 12.02
C SER A 88 -6.57 -3.82 12.65
N LEU A 89 -7.57 -3.16 12.07
CA LEU A 89 -8.96 -3.20 12.58
C LEU A 89 -9.57 -4.59 12.45
N GLY A 90 -9.26 -5.30 11.38
CA GLY A 90 -9.69 -6.67 11.17
C GLY A 90 -9.16 -7.59 12.26
N ALA A 91 -7.86 -7.51 12.57
CA ALA A 91 -7.24 -8.30 13.63
C ALA A 91 -7.78 -7.93 15.02
N LEU A 92 -8.01 -6.64 15.30
CA LEU A 92 -8.50 -6.18 16.61
C LEU A 92 -9.95 -6.60 16.86
N ARG A 93 -10.84 -6.41 15.86
CA ARG A 93 -12.28 -6.69 15.95
C ARG A 93 -12.66 -8.13 15.62
N ASP A 94 -11.68 -9.00 15.33
CA ASP A 94 -11.91 -10.37 14.86
C ASP A 94 -12.89 -10.41 13.66
N ASN A 95 -12.81 -9.42 12.76
CA ASN A 95 -13.71 -9.30 11.62
C ASN A 95 -13.13 -9.99 10.38
N ILE A 96 -13.68 -11.16 10.06
CA ILE A 96 -13.25 -12.01 8.94
C ILE A 96 -13.33 -11.25 7.60
N PHE A 97 -14.37 -10.46 7.38
CA PHE A 97 -14.53 -9.70 6.14
C PHE A 97 -13.37 -8.73 5.92
N LEU A 98 -12.99 -7.96 6.97
CA LEU A 98 -11.86 -7.04 6.89
C LEU A 98 -10.53 -7.77 6.68
N LEU A 99 -10.30 -8.91 7.33
CA LEU A 99 -9.11 -9.76 7.09
C LEU A 99 -9.04 -10.25 5.64
N LYS A 100 -10.18 -10.66 5.07
CA LYS A 100 -10.26 -11.14 3.69
C LYS A 100 -10.03 -10.02 2.69
N CYS A 101 -10.64 -8.85 2.89
CA CYS A 101 -10.37 -7.67 2.08
C CYS A 101 -8.88 -7.29 2.14
N PHE A 102 -8.28 -7.25 3.33
CA PHE A 102 -6.85 -7.01 3.50
C PHE A 102 -6.00 -8.03 2.71
N ALA A 103 -6.25 -9.33 2.87
CA ALA A 103 -5.50 -10.38 2.19
C ALA A 103 -5.63 -10.29 0.66
N ILE A 104 -6.84 -10.01 0.14
CA ILE A 104 -7.09 -9.84 -1.29
C ILE A 104 -6.39 -8.58 -1.81
N SER A 105 -6.47 -7.45 -1.09
CA SER A 105 -5.81 -6.21 -1.49
C SER A 105 -4.29 -6.36 -1.54
N VAL A 106 -3.68 -6.98 -0.53
CA VAL A 106 -2.23 -7.23 -0.52
C VAL A 106 -1.82 -8.18 -1.66
N PHE A 107 -2.61 -9.23 -1.92
CA PHE A 107 -2.36 -10.12 -3.04
C PHE A 107 -2.48 -9.41 -4.40
N ALA A 108 -3.47 -8.53 -4.57
CA ALA A 108 -3.60 -7.71 -5.77
C ALA A 108 -2.42 -6.75 -5.93
N CYS A 109 -1.97 -6.09 -4.86
CA CYS A 109 -0.74 -5.28 -4.87
C CYS A 109 0.47 -6.11 -5.29
N TYR A 110 0.62 -7.32 -4.78
CA TYR A 110 1.70 -8.23 -5.17
C TYR A 110 1.68 -8.54 -6.67
N LEU A 111 0.52 -8.88 -7.24
CA LEU A 111 0.40 -9.10 -8.69
C LEU A 111 0.74 -7.84 -9.49
N LEU A 112 0.27 -6.67 -9.06
CA LEU A 112 0.60 -5.39 -9.69
C LEU A 112 2.12 -5.11 -9.65
N THR A 113 2.80 -5.44 -8.55
CA THR A 113 4.26 -5.28 -8.47
C THR A 113 5.00 -6.21 -9.44
N ILE A 114 4.56 -7.46 -9.59
CA ILE A 114 5.16 -8.37 -10.58
C ILE A 114 4.96 -7.83 -12.00
N ILE A 115 3.74 -7.42 -12.34
CA ILE A 115 3.44 -6.87 -13.67
C ILE A 115 4.29 -5.63 -13.92
N PHE A 116 4.34 -4.69 -12.96
CA PHE A 116 5.11 -3.46 -13.09
C PHE A 116 6.62 -3.71 -13.23
N THR A 117 7.19 -4.62 -12.44
CA THR A 117 8.62 -4.98 -12.54
C THR A 117 8.95 -5.61 -13.89
N PHE A 118 8.12 -6.52 -14.37
CA PHE A 118 8.28 -7.14 -15.69
C PHE A 118 8.12 -6.11 -16.81
N SER A 119 7.07 -5.27 -16.77
CA SER A 119 6.87 -4.19 -17.74
C SER A 119 8.05 -3.21 -17.76
N THR A 120 8.57 -2.82 -16.61
CA THR A 120 9.75 -1.95 -16.51
C THR A 120 10.96 -2.61 -17.15
N PHE A 121 11.22 -3.88 -16.85
CA PHE A 121 12.32 -4.62 -17.49
C PHE A 121 12.18 -4.64 -19.02
N VAL A 122 10.98 -4.96 -19.55
CA VAL A 122 10.75 -4.97 -21.00
C VAL A 122 10.93 -3.57 -21.60
N VAL A 123 10.41 -2.51 -20.98
CA VAL A 123 10.56 -1.11 -21.43
C VAL A 123 12.01 -0.66 -21.48
N PHE A 124 12.82 -1.08 -20.50
CA PHE A 124 14.23 -0.68 -20.42
C PHE A 124 15.12 -1.45 -21.39
N PHE A 125 14.87 -2.74 -21.64
CA PHE A 125 15.75 -3.59 -22.45
C PHE A 125 15.25 -3.83 -23.88
N THR A 126 13.97 -3.59 -24.17
CA THR A 126 13.41 -3.78 -25.51
C THR A 126 13.25 -2.45 -26.24
N ASP A 127 14.08 -2.21 -27.25
CA ASP A 127 13.98 -1.03 -28.10
C ASP A 127 12.79 -1.13 -29.09
N SER A 128 12.21 -2.32 -29.26
CA SER A 128 11.10 -2.59 -30.20
C SER A 128 9.74 -2.01 -29.78
N LEU A 129 9.65 -1.35 -28.62
CA LEU A 129 8.41 -0.75 -28.11
C LEU A 129 8.08 0.64 -28.70
N GLY A 130 8.92 1.16 -29.59
CA GLY A 130 8.71 2.43 -30.28
C GLY A 130 8.45 3.58 -29.30
N ALA A 131 7.23 4.14 -29.33
CA ALA A 131 6.79 5.24 -28.47
C ALA A 131 6.81 4.94 -26.96
N TRP A 132 6.84 3.67 -26.57
CA TRP A 132 6.89 3.25 -25.15
C TRP A 132 8.27 2.76 -24.72
N SER A 133 9.31 3.00 -25.53
CA SER A 133 10.68 2.70 -25.15
C SER A 133 11.15 3.61 -24.00
N ALA A 134 12.12 3.13 -23.21
CA ALA A 134 12.73 3.93 -22.15
C ALA A 134 13.34 5.25 -22.69
N GLN A 135 13.80 5.25 -23.94
CA GLN A 135 14.29 6.45 -24.61
C GLN A 135 13.18 7.50 -24.75
N GLU A 136 12.03 7.14 -25.33
CA GLU A 136 10.92 8.08 -25.53
C GLU A 136 10.34 8.59 -24.20
N LEU A 137 10.27 7.72 -23.19
CA LEU A 137 9.83 8.13 -21.85
C LEU A 137 10.77 9.16 -21.20
N MET A 138 12.09 8.98 -21.34
CA MET A 138 13.06 9.96 -20.86
C MET A 138 13.07 11.25 -21.70
N LEU A 139 12.86 11.16 -23.02
CA LEU A 139 12.71 12.35 -23.86
C LEU A 139 11.46 13.15 -23.50
N PHE A 140 10.36 12.46 -23.18
CA PHE A 140 9.16 13.09 -22.63
C PHE A 140 9.45 13.81 -21.31
N ALA A 141 10.24 13.18 -20.43
CA ALA A 141 10.67 13.82 -19.19
C ALA A 141 11.51 15.09 -19.43
N LEU A 142 12.43 15.06 -20.40
CA LEU A 142 13.21 16.22 -20.82
C LEU A 142 12.34 17.36 -21.34
N LYS A 143 11.33 17.07 -22.19
CA LYS A 143 10.42 18.10 -22.71
C LYS A 143 9.66 18.81 -21.60
N LYS A 144 9.30 18.08 -20.54
CA LYS A 144 8.55 18.60 -19.39
C LYS A 144 9.40 19.09 -18.23
N TYR A 145 10.71 19.09 -18.37
CA TYR A 145 11.66 19.54 -17.35
C TYR A 145 11.26 20.87 -16.70
N HIS A 146 10.96 21.90 -17.50
CA HIS A 146 10.56 23.23 -16.98
C HIS A 146 9.11 23.32 -16.50
N SER A 147 8.25 22.38 -16.92
CA SER A 147 6.83 22.40 -16.54
C SER A 147 6.59 21.76 -15.18
N ASN A 148 7.44 20.80 -14.77
CA ASN A 148 7.28 20.06 -13.53
C ASN A 148 8.58 20.07 -12.74
N ARG A 149 8.62 20.81 -11.63
CA ARG A 149 9.82 20.91 -10.79
C ARG A 149 10.21 19.57 -10.17
N ASN A 150 9.26 18.78 -9.66
CA ASN A 150 9.54 17.41 -9.20
C ASN A 150 10.24 16.54 -10.26
N LEU A 151 9.91 16.73 -11.55
CA LEU A 151 10.54 16.00 -12.65
C LEU A 151 11.95 16.55 -12.93
N ALA A 152 12.13 17.87 -12.89
CA ALA A 152 13.44 18.51 -13.02
C ALA A 152 14.43 17.98 -11.98
N GLU A 153 14.01 17.90 -10.71
CA GLU A 153 14.84 17.41 -9.61
C GLU A 153 15.29 15.94 -9.84
N ILE A 154 14.41 15.08 -10.38
CA ILE A 154 14.75 13.70 -10.73
C ILE A 154 15.74 13.66 -11.90
N VAL A 155 15.50 14.42 -12.97
CA VAL A 155 16.39 14.47 -14.14
C VAL A 155 17.77 14.98 -13.73
N ASP A 156 17.83 16.03 -12.91
CA ASP A 156 19.08 16.59 -12.40
C ASP A 156 19.82 15.59 -11.50
N ALA A 157 19.11 14.84 -10.66
CA ALA A 157 19.71 13.80 -9.83
C ALA A 157 20.30 12.67 -10.69
N ILE A 158 19.60 12.22 -11.73
CA ILE A 158 20.09 11.20 -12.66
C ILE A 158 21.36 11.71 -13.36
N GLN A 159 21.34 12.92 -13.91
CA GLN A 159 22.48 13.51 -14.63
C GLN A 159 23.72 13.68 -13.73
N ASN A 160 23.52 14.17 -12.51
CA ASN A 160 24.59 14.36 -11.54
C ASN A 160 25.19 13.05 -11.00
N ASN A 161 24.36 12.02 -10.80
CA ASN A 161 24.78 10.73 -10.23
C ASN A 161 25.40 9.81 -11.29
N LEU A 162 24.86 9.82 -12.52
CA LEU A 162 25.36 9.00 -13.62
C LEU A 162 26.37 9.72 -14.52
N GLN A 163 26.66 11.01 -14.24
CA GLN A 163 27.64 11.80 -14.99
C GLN A 163 27.35 11.80 -16.50
N CYS A 164 26.10 12.11 -16.83
CA CYS A 164 25.56 12.06 -18.19
C CYS A 164 24.72 13.32 -18.46
N CYS A 165 24.42 13.59 -19.73
CA CYS A 165 23.55 14.70 -20.13
C CYS A 165 22.64 14.27 -21.27
N GLY A 166 21.35 14.58 -21.12
CA GLY A 166 20.29 14.16 -22.04
C GLY A 166 20.02 12.66 -22.02
N VAL A 167 19.55 12.10 -23.13
CA VAL A 167 18.94 10.76 -23.17
C VAL A 167 19.66 9.83 -24.13
N SER A 168 19.75 10.22 -25.39
CA SER A 168 20.17 9.41 -26.53
C SER A 168 21.67 9.49 -26.76
N SER A 169 22.23 8.44 -27.36
CA SER A 169 23.58 8.41 -27.96
C SER A 169 24.79 8.55 -27.01
N ILE A 170 25.83 7.75 -27.27
CA ILE A 170 27.04 7.65 -26.44
C ILE A 170 27.88 8.95 -26.41
N GLY A 171 27.68 9.89 -27.35
CA GLY A 171 28.47 11.13 -27.40
C GLY A 171 27.73 12.41 -27.83
N GLN A 172 26.41 12.35 -28.04
CA GLN A 172 25.61 13.50 -28.47
C GLN A 172 24.33 13.68 -27.63
N GLY A 173 24.25 13.08 -26.45
CA GLY A 173 23.03 13.12 -25.64
C GLY A 173 22.65 14.52 -25.17
N TYR A 174 23.64 15.39 -24.96
CA TYR A 174 23.38 16.79 -24.65
C TYR A 174 22.52 17.49 -25.71
N ARG A 175 22.51 17.02 -26.98
CA ARG A 175 21.70 17.60 -28.05
C ARG A 175 20.20 17.38 -27.88
N ASP A 176 19.78 16.38 -27.10
CA ASP A 176 18.36 16.11 -26.86
C ASP A 176 17.67 17.28 -26.16
N TRP A 177 18.42 18.10 -25.43
CA TRP A 177 17.93 19.33 -24.83
C TRP A 177 17.40 20.33 -25.86
N GLY A 178 17.84 20.26 -27.13
CA GLY A 178 17.29 21.07 -28.21
C GLY A 178 15.81 20.81 -28.49
N SER A 179 15.25 19.69 -28.03
CA SER A 179 13.83 19.37 -28.14
C SER A 179 12.96 20.06 -27.07
N ASN A 180 13.57 20.57 -25.99
CA ASN A 180 12.87 21.30 -24.94
C ASN A 180 12.58 22.74 -25.40
N ARG A 181 11.36 23.23 -25.13
CA ARG A 181 10.91 24.58 -25.54
C ARG A 181 11.86 25.71 -25.08
N VAL A 182 12.45 25.56 -23.90
CA VAL A 182 13.31 26.58 -23.27
C VAL A 182 14.73 26.55 -23.82
N PHE A 183 15.31 25.36 -24.01
CA PHE A 183 16.69 25.19 -24.48
C PHE A 183 16.84 25.18 -26.01
N ASN A 184 15.74 25.08 -26.77
CA ASN A 184 15.75 25.04 -28.23
C ASN A 184 16.53 26.23 -28.83
N CYS A 185 17.39 25.93 -29.81
CA CYS A 185 18.22 26.91 -30.51
C CYS A 185 17.50 27.80 -31.54
N SER A 186 16.19 27.67 -31.72
CA SER A 186 15.44 28.46 -32.68
C SER A 186 15.67 29.96 -32.47
N LEU A 187 15.87 30.70 -33.57
CA LEU A 187 16.02 32.17 -33.53
C LEU A 187 14.81 32.87 -32.91
N SER A 188 13.63 32.23 -32.98
CA SER A 188 12.38 32.70 -32.39
C SER A 188 12.27 32.45 -30.88
N ASN A 189 13.19 31.69 -30.27
CA ASN A 189 13.16 31.41 -28.83
C ASN A 189 13.70 32.62 -28.04
N PRO A 190 12.86 33.31 -27.23
CA PRO A 190 13.29 34.47 -26.46
C PRO A 190 13.98 34.09 -25.14
N GLN A 191 14.00 32.81 -24.77
CA GLN A 191 14.51 32.37 -23.46
C GLN A 191 16.04 32.59 -23.34
N PRO A 192 16.53 33.05 -22.18
CA PRO A 192 17.96 33.27 -21.96
C PRO A 192 18.75 31.96 -21.98
N GLU A 193 18.11 30.84 -21.69
CA GLU A 193 18.72 29.51 -21.68
C GLU A 193 18.80 28.84 -23.06
N LYS A 194 18.38 29.54 -24.14
CA LYS A 194 18.41 29.00 -25.50
C LYS A 194 19.81 28.51 -25.89
N CYS A 195 19.87 27.44 -26.67
CA CYS A 195 21.12 26.77 -27.03
C CYS A 195 21.95 26.24 -25.86
N GLY A 196 21.41 26.24 -24.64
CA GLY A 196 22.09 25.72 -23.46
C GLY A 196 21.67 24.31 -23.07
N VAL A 197 22.17 23.88 -21.93
CA VAL A 197 21.78 22.66 -21.20
C VAL A 197 21.54 23.02 -19.74
N PRO A 198 20.86 22.22 -18.91
CA PRO A 198 20.77 22.52 -17.48
C PRO A 198 22.13 22.38 -16.78
N PHE A 199 22.25 23.04 -15.63
CA PHE A 199 23.47 23.02 -14.81
C PHE A 199 23.88 21.62 -14.35
N SER A 200 22.93 20.69 -14.22
CA SER A 200 23.18 19.28 -13.88
C SER A 200 24.01 18.53 -14.93
N CYS A 201 24.12 19.05 -16.16
CA CYS A 201 25.02 18.53 -17.18
C CYS A 201 26.48 19.01 -17.04
N CYS A 202 26.76 20.04 -16.23
CA CYS A 202 28.11 20.55 -16.07
C CYS A 202 28.97 19.63 -15.19
N ARG A 203 30.24 19.49 -15.56
CA ARG A 203 31.17 18.66 -14.79
C ARG A 203 31.51 19.29 -13.45
N LYS A 204 31.44 18.49 -12.38
CA LYS A 204 31.82 18.92 -11.02
C LYS A 204 33.25 19.46 -10.94
N SER A 205 34.19 18.95 -11.74
CA SER A 205 35.57 19.45 -11.77
C SER A 205 35.65 20.94 -12.15
N VAL A 206 34.84 21.39 -13.10
CA VAL A 206 34.76 22.80 -13.51
C VAL A 206 34.24 23.67 -12.37
N LEU A 207 33.30 23.15 -11.58
CA LEU A 207 32.77 23.84 -10.41
C LEU A 207 33.78 23.89 -9.25
N THR A 208 34.57 22.83 -9.05
CA THR A 208 35.54 22.75 -7.94
C THR A 208 36.86 23.48 -8.23
N GLU A 209 37.31 23.50 -9.48
CA GLU A 209 38.49 24.29 -9.91
C GLU A 209 38.30 25.80 -9.68
N ALA A 210 37.05 26.28 -9.67
CA ALA A 210 36.71 27.65 -9.28
C ALA A 210 37.01 27.96 -7.80
N ALA A 211 36.95 26.96 -6.91
CA ALA A 211 37.11 27.14 -5.47
C ALA A 211 38.56 26.98 -4.98
N GLY A 212 39.45 26.36 -5.77
CA GLY A 212 40.82 26.02 -5.36
C GLY A 212 41.96 26.72 -6.14
N SER A 213 41.66 27.63 -7.06
CA SER A 213 42.65 28.26 -7.93
C SER A 213 43.32 29.51 -7.32
N SER A 214 44.62 29.67 -7.55
CA SER A 214 45.42 30.85 -7.20
C SER A 214 45.07 32.11 -8.00
N ASN A 215 44.33 31.97 -9.11
CA ASN A 215 43.66 33.05 -9.82
C ASN A 215 42.14 32.79 -9.81
N PRO A 216 41.38 33.32 -8.84
CA PRO A 216 39.98 32.95 -8.60
C PRO A 216 39.01 33.41 -9.71
N LEU A 217 39.41 34.36 -10.56
CA LEU A 217 38.54 34.96 -11.58
C LEU A 217 38.33 34.08 -12.83
N LEU A 218 39.35 33.35 -13.27
CA LEU A 218 39.28 32.55 -14.51
C LEU A 218 38.40 31.29 -14.38
N PRO A 219 38.55 30.45 -13.33
CA PRO A 219 37.76 29.25 -13.20
C PRO A 219 36.33 29.51 -12.69
N ALA A 220 36.09 30.60 -11.94
CA ALA A 220 34.73 31.05 -11.60
C ALA A 220 33.90 31.43 -12.85
N MET A 221 34.52 32.06 -13.85
CA MET A 221 33.84 32.39 -15.12
C MET A 221 33.51 31.14 -15.94
N ARG A 222 34.43 30.16 -15.98
CA ARG A 222 34.25 28.88 -16.71
C ARG A 222 33.18 27.99 -16.08
N SER A 223 33.11 27.97 -14.75
CA SER A 223 32.03 27.34 -13.98
C SER A 223 30.66 27.95 -14.25
N LEU A 224 30.57 29.28 -14.38
CA LEU A 224 29.29 29.97 -14.57
C LEU A 224 28.74 29.85 -16.01
N GLN A 225 29.61 29.56 -16.99
CA GLN A 225 29.28 29.53 -18.42
C GLN A 225 29.27 28.13 -19.05
N CYS A 226 29.57 27.06 -18.29
CA CYS A 226 29.64 25.68 -18.80
C CYS A 226 28.40 25.26 -19.61
N TRP A 227 27.23 25.79 -19.24
CA TRP A 227 25.94 25.44 -19.81
C TRP A 227 25.59 26.23 -21.09
N GLN A 228 26.21 27.39 -21.31
CA GLN A 228 25.76 28.38 -22.29
C GLN A 228 26.22 28.05 -23.71
N ASN A 229 25.31 28.13 -24.69
CA ASN A 229 25.57 27.81 -26.10
C ASN A 229 26.12 26.39 -26.34
N ALA A 230 25.96 25.48 -25.37
CA ALA A 230 26.47 24.12 -25.44
C ALA A 230 25.98 23.38 -26.70
N LEU A 231 24.72 23.60 -27.12
CA LEU A 231 24.12 22.93 -28.28
C LEU A 231 24.77 23.31 -29.63
N ASN A 232 25.43 24.47 -29.71
CA ASN A 232 26.05 24.97 -30.95
C ASN A 232 27.51 24.55 -31.13
N ARG A 233 28.14 24.03 -30.08
CA ARG A 233 29.56 23.70 -30.07
C ARG A 233 29.79 22.22 -30.39
N GLN A 234 31.04 21.87 -30.73
CA GLN A 234 31.40 20.48 -31.03
C GLN A 234 31.65 19.68 -29.74
N PRO A 235 31.35 18.36 -29.72
CA PRO A 235 31.54 17.54 -28.52
C PRO A 235 32.97 17.56 -27.96
N ILE A 236 33.97 17.65 -28.84
CA ILE A 236 35.39 17.62 -28.45
C ILE A 236 35.80 18.88 -27.69
N GLU A 237 35.18 20.03 -28.01
CA GLU A 237 35.39 21.29 -27.32
C GLU A 237 34.71 21.28 -25.94
N LEU A 238 33.64 20.49 -25.79
CA LEU A 238 32.79 20.44 -24.60
C LEU A 238 33.17 19.35 -23.60
N GLU A 239 34.05 18.42 -24.00
CA GLU A 239 34.35 17.22 -23.22
C GLU A 239 34.83 17.55 -21.79
N HIS A 240 35.50 18.68 -21.62
CA HIS A 240 36.04 19.16 -20.35
C HIS A 240 35.04 20.01 -19.53
N ASP A 241 34.03 20.60 -20.19
CA ASP A 241 33.11 21.54 -19.55
C ASP A 241 31.79 20.86 -19.11
N ILE A 242 31.27 19.91 -19.92
CA ILE A 242 30.01 19.19 -19.65
C ILE A 242 30.12 17.68 -19.88
N TYR A 243 29.13 16.95 -19.39
CA TYR A 243 28.89 15.57 -19.80
C TYR A 243 28.22 15.56 -21.19
N THR A 244 28.81 14.85 -22.16
CA THR A 244 28.29 14.79 -23.55
C THR A 244 27.50 13.51 -23.84
N ARG A 245 27.64 12.50 -22.99
CA ARG A 245 27.04 11.17 -23.15
C ARG A 245 25.59 11.15 -22.66
N GLY A 246 24.69 10.52 -23.41
CA GLY A 246 23.30 10.31 -22.98
C GLY A 246 23.16 9.40 -21.75
N CYS A 247 22.11 9.60 -20.96
CA CYS A 247 21.91 8.89 -19.70
C CYS A 247 21.35 7.45 -19.85
N LEU A 248 20.77 7.08 -21.00
CA LEU A 248 20.12 5.77 -21.15
C LEU A 248 21.11 4.59 -21.03
N ALA A 249 22.28 4.68 -21.65
CA ALA A 249 23.29 3.62 -21.60
C ALA A 249 23.88 3.39 -20.19
N PRO A 250 24.38 4.41 -19.46
CA PRO A 250 24.86 4.22 -18.10
C PRO A 250 23.73 3.78 -17.16
N LEU A 251 22.50 4.23 -17.36
CA LEU A 251 21.36 3.79 -16.58
C LEU A 251 21.07 2.29 -16.78
N ARG A 252 21.09 1.79 -18.02
CA ARG A 252 21.00 0.35 -18.32
C ARG A 252 22.15 -0.43 -17.67
N ALA A 253 23.38 0.05 -17.79
CA ALA A 253 24.54 -0.61 -17.20
C ALA A 253 24.46 -0.71 -15.66
N VAL A 254 23.97 0.35 -14.99
CA VAL A 254 23.71 0.33 -13.55
C VAL A 254 22.62 -0.68 -13.18
N LEU A 255 21.56 -0.77 -13.97
CA LEU A 255 20.49 -1.76 -13.76
C LEU A 255 20.99 -3.20 -13.94
N GLU A 256 21.80 -3.47 -14.96
CA GLU A 256 22.38 -4.80 -15.21
C GLU A 256 23.36 -5.21 -14.12
N THR A 257 24.30 -4.33 -13.77
CA THR A 257 25.32 -4.61 -12.73
C THR A 257 24.70 -4.82 -11.36
N ASN A 258 23.63 -4.08 -11.04
CA ASN A 258 22.92 -4.21 -9.77
C ASN A 258 21.69 -5.14 -9.82
N ALA A 259 21.44 -5.84 -10.93
CA ALA A 259 20.24 -6.65 -11.11
C ALA A 259 20.08 -7.70 -10.00
N VAL A 260 21.17 -8.34 -9.58
CA VAL A 260 21.16 -9.33 -8.48
C VAL A 260 20.82 -8.65 -7.15
N HIS A 261 21.41 -7.48 -6.86
CA HIS A 261 21.11 -6.72 -5.64
C HIS A 261 19.65 -6.26 -5.62
N ILE A 262 19.13 -5.75 -6.74
CA ILE A 262 17.72 -5.38 -6.89
C ILE A 262 16.84 -6.61 -6.66
N GLY A 263 17.18 -7.77 -7.24
CA GLY A 263 16.47 -9.02 -7.03
C GLY A 263 16.43 -9.46 -5.56
N ILE A 264 17.56 -9.36 -4.85
CA ILE A 264 17.66 -9.67 -3.41
C ILE A 264 16.78 -8.73 -2.58
N VAL A 265 16.84 -7.42 -2.84
CA VAL A 265 16.02 -6.42 -2.14
C VAL A 265 14.54 -6.68 -2.40
N MET A 266 14.15 -6.97 -3.64
CA MET A 266 12.78 -7.31 -4.00
C MET A 266 12.30 -8.58 -3.29
N ALA A 267 13.13 -9.63 -3.22
CA ALA A 267 12.81 -10.84 -2.48
C ALA A 267 12.65 -10.58 -0.98
N LEU A 268 13.52 -9.75 -0.40
CA LEU A 268 13.44 -9.32 1.01
C LEU A 268 12.15 -8.56 1.34
N VAL A 269 11.55 -7.89 0.36
CA VAL A 269 10.26 -7.22 0.52
C VAL A 269 9.09 -8.19 0.28
N ILE A 270 9.17 -9.00 -0.77
CA ILE A 270 8.10 -9.92 -1.19
C ILE A 270 7.88 -11.03 -0.16
N VAL A 271 8.94 -11.63 0.38
CA VAL A 271 8.82 -12.79 1.28
C VAL A 271 8.06 -12.42 2.56
N PRO A 272 8.38 -11.32 3.29
CA PRO A 272 7.59 -10.89 4.44
C PRO A 272 6.12 -10.57 4.10
N VAL A 273 5.85 -10.00 2.93
CA VAL A 273 4.48 -9.73 2.47
C VAL A 273 3.70 -11.03 2.26
N CYS A 274 4.32 -12.03 1.62
CA CYS A 274 3.74 -13.37 1.46
C CYS A 274 3.46 -14.03 2.81
N VAL A 275 4.42 -13.96 3.75
CA VAL A 275 4.25 -14.47 5.11
C VAL A 275 3.08 -13.76 5.80
N LEU A 276 2.97 -12.43 5.67
CA LEU A 276 1.88 -11.64 6.26
C LEU A 276 0.50 -12.07 5.74
N VAL A 277 0.37 -12.31 4.43
CA VAL A 277 -0.86 -12.82 3.82
C VAL A 277 -1.20 -14.22 4.34
N CYS A 278 -0.21 -15.11 4.43
CA CYS A 278 -0.39 -16.45 4.99
C CYS A 278 -0.86 -16.40 6.44
N LEU A 279 -0.19 -15.60 7.28
CA LEU A 279 -0.54 -15.40 8.69
C LEU A 279 -1.96 -14.84 8.84
N THR A 280 -2.36 -13.89 7.98
CA THR A 280 -3.70 -13.32 7.98
C THR A 280 -4.74 -14.38 7.62
N ASN A 281 -4.48 -15.21 6.61
CA ASN A 281 -5.39 -16.29 6.24
C ASN A 281 -5.52 -17.36 7.34
N ILE A 282 -4.42 -17.67 8.03
CA ILE A 282 -4.44 -18.56 9.21
C ILE A 282 -5.31 -17.94 10.31
N LEU A 283 -5.14 -16.65 10.62
CA LEU A 283 -5.95 -15.97 11.63
C LEU A 283 -7.43 -15.95 11.22
N ALA A 284 -7.74 -15.63 9.96
CA ALA A 284 -9.11 -15.63 9.45
C ALA A 284 -9.77 -17.01 9.59
N LYS A 285 -9.02 -18.10 9.30
CA LYS A 285 -9.50 -19.47 9.48
C LYS A 285 -9.71 -19.83 10.95
N GLN A 286 -8.84 -19.37 11.85
CA GLN A 286 -9.02 -19.55 13.30
C GLN A 286 -10.28 -18.84 13.79
N ILE A 287 -10.52 -17.60 13.36
CA ILE A 287 -11.70 -16.81 13.73
C ILE A 287 -12.99 -17.48 13.20
N ASP A 288 -13.00 -17.89 11.94
CA ASP A 288 -14.14 -18.57 11.31
C ASP A 288 -14.49 -19.88 12.04
N HIS A 289 -13.48 -20.68 12.36
CA HIS A 289 -13.67 -21.92 13.12
C HIS A 289 -14.24 -21.65 14.52
N GLN A 290 -13.79 -20.59 15.19
CA GLN A 290 -14.29 -20.20 16.50
C GLN A 290 -15.74 -19.71 16.44
N HIS A 291 -16.11 -18.93 15.42
CA HIS A 291 -17.50 -18.53 15.18
C HIS A 291 -18.39 -19.75 14.95
N TYR A 292 -17.95 -20.71 14.12
CA TYR A 292 -18.67 -21.96 13.87
C TYR A 292 -18.90 -22.77 15.16
N LEU A 293 -17.88 -22.88 16.02
CA LEU A 293 -18.01 -23.58 17.30
C LEU A 293 -19.01 -22.89 18.24
N LEU A 294 -18.95 -21.56 18.33
CA LEU A 294 -19.87 -20.76 19.14
C LEU A 294 -21.32 -20.90 18.66
N GLU A 295 -21.56 -20.86 17.36
CA GLU A 295 -22.88 -21.06 16.77
C GLU A 295 -23.41 -22.46 17.05
N ARG A 296 -22.56 -23.49 16.90
CA ARG A 296 -22.91 -24.88 17.21
C ARG A 296 -23.26 -25.07 18.69
N GLU A 297 -22.54 -24.41 19.60
CA GLU A 297 -22.86 -24.42 21.03
C GLU A 297 -24.17 -23.69 21.35
N ALA A 298 -24.44 -22.55 20.70
CA ALA A 298 -25.69 -21.82 20.84
C ALA A 298 -26.89 -22.68 20.43
N LEU A 299 -26.81 -23.36 19.28
CA LEU A 299 -27.84 -24.28 18.79
C LEU A 299 -28.06 -25.47 19.74
N ARG A 300 -26.98 -26.05 20.30
CA ARG A 300 -27.09 -27.13 21.30
C ARG A 300 -27.78 -26.66 22.57
N ASN A 301 -27.45 -25.46 23.06
CA ASN A 301 -28.07 -24.86 24.25
C ASN A 301 -29.54 -24.55 24.02
N GLU A 302 -29.91 -24.07 22.83
CA GLU A 302 -31.30 -23.83 22.44
C GLU A 302 -32.12 -25.12 22.44
N ARG A 303 -31.60 -26.21 21.85
CA ARG A 303 -32.25 -27.53 21.86
C ARG A 303 -32.44 -28.06 23.29
N ARG A 304 -31.45 -27.89 24.17
CA ARG A 304 -31.57 -28.27 25.59
C ARG A 304 -32.64 -27.45 26.31
N ARG A 305 -32.73 -26.13 26.04
CA ARG A 305 -33.76 -25.25 26.60
C ARG A 305 -35.16 -25.66 26.16
N LYS A 306 -35.36 -25.95 24.86
CA LYS A 306 -36.63 -26.45 24.31
C LYS A 306 -37.04 -27.77 24.98
N ARG A 307 -36.13 -28.73 25.15
CA ARG A 307 -36.42 -30.01 25.85
C ARG A 307 -36.81 -29.82 27.32
N LYS A 308 -36.11 -28.93 28.06
CA LYS A 308 -36.46 -28.62 29.46
C LYS A 308 -37.85 -27.98 29.55
N GLN A 309 -38.18 -27.04 28.65
CA GLN A 309 -39.51 -26.43 28.58
C GLN A 309 -40.60 -27.44 28.21
N SER A 310 -40.36 -28.36 27.27
CA SER A 310 -41.32 -29.42 26.94
C SER A 310 -41.56 -30.39 28.10
N ARG A 311 -40.52 -30.72 28.88
CA ARG A 311 -40.65 -31.55 30.09
C ARG A 311 -41.47 -30.84 31.17
N GLN A 312 -41.13 -29.58 31.48
CA GLN A 312 -41.90 -28.77 32.44
C GLN A 312 -43.36 -28.61 32.02
N ARG A 313 -43.65 -28.36 30.73
CA ARG A 313 -45.03 -28.31 30.24
C ARG A 313 -45.78 -29.62 30.41
N ARG A 314 -45.12 -30.77 30.16
CA ARG A 314 -45.73 -32.09 30.39
C ARG A 314 -46.00 -32.33 31.87
N GLU A 315 -45.07 -31.97 32.76
CA GLU A 315 -45.25 -32.07 34.21
C GLU A 315 -46.43 -31.22 34.70
N VAL A 316 -46.57 -29.98 34.23
CA VAL A 316 -47.72 -29.11 34.58
C VAL A 316 -49.05 -29.71 34.10
N ILE A 317 -49.13 -30.18 32.84
CA ILE A 317 -50.35 -30.80 32.30
C ILE A 317 -50.74 -32.07 33.09
N LEU A 318 -49.75 -32.87 33.52
CA LEU A 318 -50.01 -34.05 34.33
C LEU A 318 -50.64 -33.69 35.68
N VAL A 319 -50.13 -32.65 36.35
CA VAL A 319 -50.69 -32.14 37.61
C VAL A 319 -52.10 -31.59 37.43
N GLU A 320 -52.35 -30.82 36.37
CA GLU A 320 -53.67 -30.24 36.08
C GLU A 320 -54.74 -31.31 35.76
N ASN A 321 -54.34 -32.38 35.04
CA ASN A 321 -55.21 -33.54 34.80
C ASN A 321 -55.50 -34.34 36.08
N GLU A 322 -54.55 -34.40 37.01
CA GLU A 322 -54.72 -35.08 38.30
C GLU A 322 -55.70 -34.31 39.19
N GLU A 323 -55.62 -32.96 39.23
CA GLU A 323 -56.58 -32.11 39.96
C GLU A 323 -58.01 -32.19 39.40
N THR A 324 -58.17 -32.22 38.07
CA THR A 324 -59.51 -32.31 37.44
C THR A 324 -60.18 -33.67 37.64
N ASN A 325 -59.43 -34.76 37.78
CA ASN A 325 -59.99 -36.10 37.99
C ASN A 325 -60.42 -36.36 39.45
N VAL A 326 -59.96 -35.55 40.41
CA VAL A 326 -60.35 -35.64 41.83
C VAL A 326 -61.70 -34.95 42.09
N GLN A 327 -62.26 -34.20 41.13
CA GLN A 327 -63.49 -33.43 41.31
C GLN A 327 -64.72 -33.93 40.51
N PRO A 328 -65.19 -35.18 40.73
CA PRO A 328 -66.61 -35.50 40.50
C PRO A 328 -67.22 -36.08 41.78
N THR A 329 -67.85 -35.26 42.64
CA THR A 329 -68.97 -35.61 43.54
C THR A 329 -69.24 -34.49 44.57
N ARG A 330 -69.98 -33.45 44.17
CA ARG A 330 -70.84 -32.72 45.12
C ARG A 330 -71.96 -31.97 44.39
N LYS A 331 -73.03 -32.70 44.05
CA LYS A 331 -74.37 -32.12 43.95
C LYS A 331 -75.22 -32.84 44.98
N ASP A 332 -75.46 -32.13 46.08
CA ASP A 332 -76.17 -32.58 47.26
C ASP A 332 -77.61 -32.99 46.93
N SER A 333 -77.98 -34.14 47.48
CA SER A 333 -79.34 -34.65 47.55
C SER A 333 -80.13 -33.79 48.56
N GLN A 334 -81.22 -33.15 48.15
CA GLN A 334 -82.19 -32.59 49.09
C GLN A 334 -83.18 -33.68 49.54
N PRO A 335 -83.52 -33.77 50.84
CA PRO A 335 -84.49 -34.74 51.32
C PRO A 335 -85.91 -34.21 51.16
N ILE A 336 -86.77 -35.14 50.72
CA ILE A 336 -88.22 -35.09 50.75
C ILE A 336 -88.69 -34.78 52.19
N LYS A 337 -89.56 -33.78 52.35
CA LYS A 337 -90.45 -33.66 53.53
C LYS A 337 -91.90 -33.55 53.05
N SER A 338 -92.69 -34.51 53.53
CA SER A 338 -94.14 -34.55 53.45
C SER A 338 -94.80 -33.47 54.32
N LYS A 339 -95.74 -32.71 53.76
CA LYS A 339 -97.11 -32.58 54.24
C LYS A 339 -97.94 -31.77 53.26
#